data_AF-A0A8T5BJV5-F1
#
_entry.id   AF-A0A8T5BJV5-F1
#
_cell.length_a   1.000
_cell.length_b   1.000
_cell.length_c   1.000
_cell.angle_alpha   90.00
_cell.angle_beta   90.00
_cell.angle_gamma   90.00
#
_symmetry.space_group_name_H-M   'P 1'
#
loop_
_entity.id
_entity.type
_entity.pdbx_description
1 polymer ?
#
loop_
_entity_poly.entity_id
_entity_poly.type
_entity_poly.pdbx_seq_one_letter_code
_entity_poly.pdbx_strand_id
1 'polypeptide(L)'
;MKTIAIHSYKGGTGKTSIAVNLAALSAIKGRNVCILDYDFRAPSLQVAFKENPRFWLNDFLEGNINFQDALIELTRKYDFKGRFLVGFANPNSQALRNMMTKDRIWEMRALHKTLSAKRSLNQEMGVELLIFDTSPGMIYSSINALASSDLIFIVMKGDEYDLEGTKELINGIYEVLGKKTQVILNKIPLNYFSKEASELLKASIQEKLGLPIAGLIPCDCNLLATGGKSIIAINQPNHPFIKALSDIIDKIQL
;
A
#
# COMPACT_ATOMS: atom_id res chain seq x y z
N MET A 1 1.97 -11.61 12.70
CA MET A 1 1.88 -10.84 11.45
C MET A 1 1.88 -9.35 11.71
N LYS A 2 2.67 -8.58 10.95
CA LYS A 2 2.64 -7.11 10.89
C LYS A 2 1.76 -6.66 9.72
N THR A 3 0.96 -5.61 9.90
CA THR A 3 0.01 -5.12 8.91
C THR A 3 0.26 -3.67 8.56
N ILE A 4 0.38 -3.36 7.28
CA ILE A 4 0.71 -2.02 6.78
C ILE A 4 -0.34 -1.60 5.77
N ALA A 5 -0.83 -0.37 5.88
CA ALA A 5 -1.58 0.27 4.80
C ALA A 5 -0.74 1.36 4.13
N ILE A 6 -0.76 1.37 2.80
CA ILE A 6 -0.19 2.46 2.00
C ILE A 6 -1.35 3.32 1.52
N HIS A 7 -1.42 4.56 2.00
CA HIS A 7 -2.52 5.48 1.74
C HIS A 7 -2.02 6.88 1.35
N SER A 8 -2.91 7.75 0.89
CA SER A 8 -2.57 9.11 0.47
C SER A 8 -3.83 9.96 0.33
N TYR A 9 -3.68 11.28 0.44
CA TYR A 9 -4.77 12.21 0.14
C TYR A 9 -5.22 12.15 -1.33
N LYS A 10 -4.27 12.20 -2.28
CA LYS A 10 -4.57 12.27 -3.72
C LYS A 10 -4.07 11.08 -4.54
N GLY A 11 -4.64 10.91 -5.73
CA GLY A 11 -4.16 9.94 -6.73
C GLY A 11 -2.78 10.30 -7.28
N GLY A 12 -2.05 9.31 -7.83
CA GLY A 12 -0.78 9.55 -8.51
C GLY A 12 0.42 9.92 -7.61
N THR A 13 0.30 9.75 -6.29
CA THR A 13 1.37 9.90 -5.29
C THR A 13 2.36 8.73 -5.30
N GLY A 14 2.00 7.59 -5.88
CA GLY A 14 2.88 6.40 -6.02
C GLY A 14 2.62 5.27 -5.03
N LYS A 15 1.46 5.26 -4.34
CA LYS A 15 1.04 4.21 -3.38
C LYS A 15 1.29 2.79 -3.88
N THR A 16 0.66 2.40 -4.99
CA THR A 16 0.78 1.06 -5.58
C THR A 16 2.22 0.69 -5.88
N SER A 17 3.00 1.61 -6.47
CA SER A 17 4.42 1.35 -6.78
C SER A 17 5.20 1.09 -5.49
N ILE A 18 4.95 1.84 -4.42
CA ILE A 18 5.57 1.62 -3.12
C ILE A 18 5.09 0.30 -2.52
N ALA A 19 3.78 0.03 -2.49
CA ALA A 19 3.18 -1.17 -1.91
C ALA A 19 3.72 -2.45 -2.57
N VAL A 20 3.69 -2.53 -3.91
CA VAL A 20 4.17 -3.66 -4.70
C VAL A 20 5.66 -3.91 -4.46
N ASN A 21 6.48 -2.86 -4.49
CA ASN A 21 7.93 -3.04 -4.35
C ASN A 21 8.34 -3.28 -2.90
N LEU A 22 7.66 -2.71 -1.91
CA LEU A 22 7.87 -3.01 -0.49
C LEU A 22 7.50 -4.48 -0.20
N ALA A 23 6.39 -4.97 -0.76
CA ALA A 23 6.00 -6.37 -0.66
C ALA A 23 7.06 -7.29 -1.28
N ALA A 24 7.47 -7.01 -2.53
CA ALA A 24 8.46 -7.80 -3.24
C ALA A 24 9.82 -7.80 -2.53
N LEU A 25 10.31 -6.64 -2.05
CA LEU A 25 11.55 -6.55 -1.29
C LEU A 25 11.53 -7.40 -0.03
N SER A 26 10.40 -7.38 0.69
CA SER A 26 10.24 -8.18 1.91
C SER A 26 10.28 -9.68 1.60
N ALA A 27 9.66 -10.12 0.50
CA ALA A 27 9.69 -11.51 0.06
C ALA A 27 11.06 -11.96 -0.48
N ILE A 28 11.79 -11.07 -1.15
CA ILE A 28 13.20 -11.28 -1.55
C ILE A 28 14.09 -11.48 -0.30
N LYS A 29 13.81 -10.75 0.78
CA LYS A 29 14.47 -10.92 2.09
C LYS A 29 14.03 -12.18 2.85
N GLY A 30 13.15 -13.01 2.29
CA GLY A 30 12.73 -14.30 2.86
C GLY A 30 11.46 -14.26 3.69
N ARG A 31 10.80 -13.10 3.81
CA ARG A 31 9.60 -12.96 4.63
C ARG A 31 8.36 -13.47 3.89
N ASN A 32 7.44 -14.10 4.60
CA ASN A 32 6.13 -14.47 4.05
C ASN A 32 5.21 -13.25 3.98
N VAL A 33 4.85 -12.83 2.78
CA VAL A 33 4.12 -11.59 2.49
C VAL A 33 2.78 -11.88 1.82
N CYS A 34 1.77 -11.11 2.20
CA CYS A 34 0.54 -10.95 1.45
C CYS A 34 0.33 -9.47 1.10
N ILE A 35 -0.05 -9.18 -0.14
CA ILE A 35 -0.50 -7.85 -0.56
C ILE A 35 -1.94 -7.92 -1.08
N LEU A 36 -2.80 -7.02 -0.62
CA LEU A 36 -4.21 -6.95 -0.99
C LEU A 36 -4.50 -5.61 -1.69
N ASP A 37 -5.13 -5.68 -2.86
CA ASP A 37 -5.64 -4.52 -3.59
C ASP A 37 -6.95 -4.06 -2.96
N TYR A 38 -6.87 -3.01 -2.14
CA TYR A 38 -8.01 -2.31 -1.55
C TYR A 38 -8.32 -1.01 -2.30
N ASP A 39 -7.72 -0.78 -3.47
CA ASP A 39 -8.15 0.26 -4.40
C ASP A 39 -9.25 -0.25 -5.34
N PHE A 40 -10.44 -0.48 -4.79
CA PHE A 40 -11.59 -0.95 -5.56
C PHE A 40 -12.15 0.05 -6.58
N ARG A 41 -11.62 1.29 -6.62
CA ARG A 41 -12.04 2.33 -7.57
C ARG A 41 -11.09 2.42 -8.77
N ALA A 42 -9.81 2.12 -8.57
CA ALA A 42 -8.82 2.03 -9.62
C ALA A 42 -7.82 0.88 -9.36
N PRO A 43 -8.29 -0.39 -9.43
CA PRO A 43 -7.44 -1.55 -9.18
C PRO A 43 -6.23 -1.58 -10.10
N SER A 44 -5.08 -1.96 -9.54
CA SER A 44 -3.81 -1.84 -10.26
C SER A 44 -2.85 -3.01 -10.04
N LEU A 45 -3.07 -3.83 -9.01
CA LEU A 45 -2.20 -4.98 -8.75
C LEU A 45 -2.22 -5.99 -9.90
N GLN A 46 -3.37 -6.21 -10.55
CA GLN A 46 -3.49 -7.16 -11.65
C GLN A 46 -2.59 -6.78 -12.84
N VAL A 47 -2.42 -5.48 -13.08
CA VAL A 47 -1.50 -4.93 -14.09
C VAL A 47 -0.05 -5.12 -13.63
N ALA A 48 0.24 -4.82 -12.36
CA ALA A 48 1.60 -4.91 -11.82
C ALA A 48 2.15 -6.33 -11.83
N PHE A 49 1.32 -7.31 -11.48
CA PHE A 49 1.69 -8.72 -11.44
C PHE A 49 1.38 -9.47 -12.74
N LYS A 50 0.75 -8.81 -13.72
CA LYS A 50 0.32 -9.41 -15.00
C LYS A 50 -0.50 -10.67 -14.76
N GLU A 51 -1.54 -10.53 -13.95
CA GLU A 51 -2.43 -11.61 -13.52
C GLU A 51 -3.87 -11.30 -13.91
N ASN A 52 -4.64 -12.35 -14.20
CA ASN A 52 -6.08 -12.25 -14.42
C ASN A 52 -6.78 -13.37 -13.64
N PRO A 53 -7.03 -13.16 -12.33
CA PRO A 53 -7.62 -14.18 -11.49
C PRO A 53 -9.04 -14.55 -11.91
N ARG A 54 -9.42 -15.79 -11.58
CA ARG A 54 -10.82 -16.23 -11.68
C ARG A 54 -11.72 -15.56 -10.65
N PHE A 55 -11.19 -15.30 -9.46
CA PHE A 55 -11.91 -14.77 -8.30
C PHE A 55 -11.20 -13.54 -7.76
N TRP A 56 -11.96 -12.54 -7.36
CA TRP A 56 -11.45 -11.25 -6.91
C TRP A 56 -11.72 -11.07 -5.41
N LEU A 57 -10.96 -10.18 -4.77
CA LEU A 57 -11.23 -9.77 -3.39
C LEU A 57 -12.66 -9.27 -3.20
N ASN A 58 -13.23 -8.64 -4.23
CA ASN A 58 -14.63 -8.24 -4.25
C ASN A 58 -15.56 -9.41 -3.95
N ASP A 59 -15.36 -10.57 -4.60
CA ASP A 59 -16.23 -11.75 -4.43
C ASP A 59 -16.20 -12.27 -2.99
N PHE A 60 -15.02 -12.24 -2.36
CA PHE A 60 -14.86 -12.57 -0.95
C PHE A 60 -15.59 -11.58 -0.04
N LEU A 61 -15.45 -10.27 -0.30
CA LEU A 61 -16.11 -9.24 0.49
C LEU A 61 -17.64 -9.31 0.36
N GLU A 62 -18.16 -9.70 -0.80
CA GLU A 62 -19.59 -9.99 -1.00
C GLU A 62 -20.04 -11.29 -0.30
N GLY A 63 -19.10 -12.20 -0.02
CA GLY A 63 -19.39 -13.50 0.60
C GLY A 63 -19.77 -14.60 -0.36
N ASN A 64 -19.38 -14.45 -1.64
CA ASN A 64 -19.61 -15.45 -2.67
C ASN A 64 -18.59 -16.60 -2.62
N ILE A 65 -17.42 -16.36 -2.03
CA ILE A 65 -16.29 -17.30 -1.97
C ILE A 65 -15.59 -17.24 -0.61
N ASN A 66 -14.74 -18.25 -0.34
CA ASN A 66 -13.82 -18.19 0.79
C ASN A 66 -12.65 -17.25 0.47
N PHE A 67 -11.98 -16.77 1.52
CA PHE A 67 -10.88 -15.82 1.36
C PHE A 67 -9.70 -16.42 0.57
N GLN A 68 -9.42 -17.71 0.80
CA GLN A 68 -8.31 -18.42 0.17
C GLN A 68 -8.47 -18.51 -1.35
N ASP A 69 -9.72 -18.60 -1.84
CA ASP A 69 -10.03 -18.65 -3.27
C ASP A 69 -9.74 -17.32 -3.99
N ALA A 70 -9.69 -16.20 -3.24
CA ALA A 70 -9.40 -14.87 -3.75
C ALA A 70 -7.89 -14.56 -3.83
N LEU A 71 -7.03 -15.48 -3.37
CA LEU A 71 -5.58 -15.29 -3.33
C LEU A 71 -4.89 -16.05 -4.46
N ILE A 72 -3.90 -15.42 -5.08
CA ILE A 72 -2.94 -16.08 -5.97
C ILE A 72 -1.57 -16.12 -5.31
N GLU A 73 -0.93 -17.28 -5.31
CA GLU A 73 0.44 -17.46 -4.87
C GLU A 73 1.42 -17.26 -6.03
N LEU A 74 2.28 -16.23 -5.93
CA LEU A 74 3.21 -15.84 -6.99
C LEU A 74 4.67 -16.11 -6.63
N THR A 75 4.95 -16.81 -5.52
CA THR A 75 6.31 -17.12 -5.06
C THR A 75 7.18 -17.71 -6.17
N ARG A 76 6.69 -18.76 -6.84
CA ARG A 76 7.44 -19.44 -7.91
C ARG A 76 7.58 -18.59 -9.18
N LYS A 77 6.57 -17.76 -9.50
CA LYS A 77 6.58 -16.90 -10.69
C LYS A 77 7.72 -15.89 -10.66
N TYR A 78 8.08 -15.42 -9.47
CA TYR A 78 9.07 -14.37 -9.25
C TYR A 78 10.32 -14.84 -8.50
N ASP A 79 10.47 -16.15 -8.27
CA ASP A 79 11.58 -16.74 -7.53
C ASP A 79 11.84 -16.08 -6.17
N PHE A 80 10.76 -15.80 -5.43
CA PHE A 80 10.87 -15.21 -4.10
C PHE A 80 11.30 -16.25 -3.07
N LYS A 81 12.17 -15.84 -2.14
CA LYS A 81 12.60 -16.68 -1.00
C LYS A 81 11.46 -16.93 -0.02
N GLY A 82 10.69 -15.89 0.28
CA GLY A 82 9.50 -15.98 1.13
C GLY A 82 8.23 -16.24 0.33
N ARG A 83 7.20 -16.75 1.03
CA ARG A 83 5.87 -16.93 0.45
C ARG A 83 5.29 -15.57 0.02
N PHE A 84 4.61 -15.52 -1.12
CA PHE A 84 4.09 -14.29 -1.70
C PHE A 84 2.67 -14.50 -2.24
N LEU A 85 1.71 -13.97 -1.50
CA LEU A 85 0.28 -14.07 -1.82
C LEU A 85 -0.24 -12.70 -2.28
N VAL A 86 -1.10 -12.70 -3.30
CA VAL A 86 -1.74 -11.47 -3.80
C VAL A 86 -3.23 -11.65 -3.88
N GLY A 87 -3.97 -10.71 -3.29
CA GLY A 87 -5.40 -10.55 -3.50
C GLY A 87 -5.67 -9.38 -4.44
N PHE A 88 -6.41 -9.62 -5.52
CA PHE A 88 -6.66 -8.63 -6.56
C PHE A 88 -8.08 -8.06 -6.49
N ALA A 89 -8.23 -6.77 -6.77
CA ALA A 89 -9.52 -6.13 -6.96
C ALA A 89 -9.95 -6.19 -8.43
N ASN A 90 -11.25 -6.35 -8.66
CA ASN A 90 -11.83 -6.53 -9.99
C ASN A 90 -11.86 -5.20 -10.76
N PRO A 91 -11.14 -5.06 -11.90
CA PRO A 91 -11.11 -3.83 -12.67
C PRO A 91 -12.34 -3.62 -13.56
N ASN A 92 -13.28 -4.58 -13.60
CA ASN A 92 -14.48 -4.48 -14.44
C ASN A 92 -15.37 -3.31 -14.00
N SER A 93 -15.85 -2.51 -14.96
CA SER A 93 -16.66 -1.32 -14.68
C SER A 93 -17.90 -1.58 -13.82
N GLN A 94 -18.53 -2.77 -13.91
CA GLN A 94 -19.66 -3.14 -13.08
C GLN A 94 -19.25 -3.36 -11.63
N ALA A 95 -18.11 -3.99 -11.39
CA ALA A 95 -17.54 -4.17 -10.06
C ALA A 95 -17.16 -2.81 -9.45
N LEU A 96 -16.51 -1.93 -10.21
CA LEU A 96 -16.17 -0.57 -9.76
C LEU A 96 -17.43 0.21 -9.34
N ARG A 97 -18.49 0.18 -10.16
CA ARG A 97 -19.77 0.83 -9.84
C ARG A 97 -20.42 0.26 -8.59
N ASN A 98 -20.47 -1.07 -8.48
CA ASN A 98 -21.04 -1.75 -7.33
C ASN A 98 -20.33 -1.35 -6.02
N MET A 99 -19.00 -1.24 -6.04
CA MET A 99 -18.21 -0.81 -4.87
C MET A 99 -18.48 0.64 -4.47
N MET A 100 -18.73 1.54 -5.43
CA MET A 100 -19.06 2.95 -5.14
C MET A 100 -20.46 3.13 -4.53
N THR A 101 -21.35 2.16 -4.72
CA THR A 101 -22.74 2.21 -4.22
C THR A 101 -22.95 1.44 -2.91
N LYS A 102 -21.89 0.89 -2.31
CA LYS A 102 -22.02 0.13 -1.06
C LYS A 102 -22.43 1.02 0.09
N ASP A 103 -23.33 0.50 0.92
CA ASP A 103 -23.79 1.18 2.11
C ASP A 103 -22.88 0.91 3.31
N ARG A 104 -23.13 1.63 4.40
CA ARG A 104 -22.33 1.50 5.63
C ARG A 104 -22.46 0.09 6.25
N ILE A 105 -23.59 -0.58 6.07
CA ILE A 105 -23.80 -1.94 6.60
C ILE A 105 -22.88 -2.93 5.90
N TRP A 106 -22.80 -2.85 4.57
CA TRP A 106 -21.87 -3.63 3.78
C TRP A 106 -20.42 -3.34 4.19
N GLU A 107 -20.05 -2.08 4.36
CA GLU A 107 -18.69 -1.69 4.76
C GLU A 107 -18.29 -2.24 6.14
N MET A 108 -19.22 -2.28 7.10
CA MET A 108 -18.97 -2.93 8.39
C MET A 108 -18.77 -4.45 8.26
N ARG A 109 -19.55 -5.12 7.39
CA ARG A 109 -19.37 -6.55 7.11
C ARG A 109 -18.04 -6.81 6.41
N ALA A 110 -17.65 -5.94 5.47
CA ALA A 110 -16.37 -6.00 4.79
C ALA A 110 -15.20 -5.83 5.78
N LEU A 111 -15.31 -4.93 6.76
CA LEU A 111 -14.34 -4.81 7.85
C LEU A 111 -14.23 -6.11 8.66
N HIS A 112 -15.35 -6.70 9.10
CA HIS A 112 -15.34 -7.97 9.83
C HIS A 112 -14.69 -9.11 9.02
N LYS A 113 -15.02 -9.21 7.73
CA LYS A 113 -14.38 -10.16 6.80
C LYS A 113 -12.89 -9.91 6.68
N THR A 114 -12.47 -8.65 6.55
CA THR A 114 -11.05 -8.26 6.50
C THR A 114 -10.30 -8.69 7.76
N LEU A 115 -10.88 -8.46 8.94
CA LEU A 115 -10.30 -8.87 10.22
C LEU A 115 -10.22 -10.40 10.36
N SER A 116 -11.20 -11.13 9.83
CA SER A 116 -11.18 -12.60 9.78
C SER A 116 -10.07 -13.11 8.82
N ALA A 117 -10.00 -12.54 7.62
CA ALA A 117 -8.97 -12.85 6.63
C ALA A 117 -7.55 -12.65 7.19
N LYS A 118 -7.32 -11.56 7.94
CA LYS A 118 -6.05 -11.32 8.64
C LYS A 118 -5.67 -12.47 9.59
N ARG A 119 -6.64 -13.05 10.31
CA ARG A 119 -6.39 -14.17 11.22
C ARG A 119 -5.99 -15.42 10.44
N SER A 120 -6.74 -15.76 9.38
CA SER A 120 -6.41 -16.89 8.49
C SER A 120 -5.04 -16.74 7.84
N LEU A 121 -4.69 -15.57 7.30
CA LEU A 121 -3.35 -15.30 6.75
C LEU A 121 -2.22 -15.61 7.74
N ASN A 122 -2.36 -15.16 8.99
CA ASN A 122 -1.33 -15.34 10.00
C ASN A 122 -1.29 -16.78 10.53
N GLN A 123 -2.45 -17.36 10.89
CA GLN A 123 -2.54 -18.64 11.60
C GLN A 123 -2.46 -19.85 10.67
N GLU A 124 -3.07 -19.79 9.49
CA GLU A 124 -3.17 -20.92 8.57
C GLU A 124 -2.12 -20.86 7.46
N MET A 125 -1.74 -19.65 7.02
CA MET A 125 -0.84 -19.47 5.88
C MET A 125 0.57 -19.03 6.25
N GLY A 126 0.81 -18.74 7.53
CA GLY A 126 2.12 -18.32 8.04
C GLY A 126 2.59 -16.97 7.50
N VAL A 127 1.67 -16.08 7.12
CA VAL A 127 2.01 -14.74 6.62
C VAL A 127 2.52 -13.86 7.75
N GLU A 128 3.70 -13.31 7.55
CA GLU A 128 4.38 -12.47 8.53
C GLU A 128 4.15 -10.98 8.28
N LEU A 129 3.90 -10.59 7.02
CA LEU A 129 3.63 -9.22 6.60
C LEU A 129 2.40 -9.16 5.68
N LEU A 130 1.41 -8.36 6.06
CA LEU A 130 0.28 -8.00 5.21
C LEU A 130 0.37 -6.53 4.80
N ILE A 131 0.22 -6.25 3.50
CA ILE A 131 0.21 -4.89 2.95
C ILE A 131 -1.14 -4.64 2.26
N PHE A 132 -1.78 -3.54 2.60
CA PHE A 132 -2.93 -3.00 1.88
C PHE A 132 -2.49 -1.88 0.95
N ASP A 133 -2.71 -2.05 -0.35
CA ASP A 133 -2.68 -0.93 -1.32
C ASP A 133 -4.08 -0.32 -1.39
N THR A 134 -4.24 0.95 -1.07
CA THR A 134 -5.58 1.54 -0.84
C THR A 134 -5.92 2.61 -1.87
N SER A 135 -7.22 2.85 -2.12
CA SER A 135 -7.68 4.06 -2.80
C SER A 135 -7.22 5.33 -2.07
N PRO A 136 -6.99 6.46 -2.76
CA PRO A 136 -6.71 7.74 -2.09
C PRO A 136 -7.95 8.33 -1.41
N GLY A 137 -7.72 9.22 -0.44
CA GLY A 137 -8.76 10.01 0.21
C GLY A 137 -9.65 9.23 1.18
N MET A 138 -10.77 9.85 1.54
CA MET A 138 -11.63 9.38 2.64
C MET A 138 -12.76 8.48 2.14
N ILE A 139 -12.46 7.19 1.97
CA ILE A 139 -13.40 6.19 1.45
C ILE A 139 -13.48 5.05 2.46
N TYR A 140 -14.65 4.43 2.63
CA TYR A 140 -14.81 3.36 3.60
C TYR A 140 -13.86 2.18 3.37
N SER A 141 -13.62 1.77 2.12
CA SER A 141 -12.66 0.71 1.83
C SER A 141 -11.23 1.03 2.30
N SER A 142 -10.76 2.27 2.09
CA SER A 142 -9.46 2.70 2.60
C SER A 142 -9.49 2.75 4.12
N ILE A 143 -10.51 3.35 4.73
CA ILE A 143 -10.68 3.40 6.20
C ILE A 143 -10.67 2.00 6.83
N ASN A 144 -11.31 1.02 6.20
CA ASN A 144 -11.34 -0.36 6.66
C ASN A 144 -9.93 -0.99 6.66
N ALA A 145 -9.14 -0.74 5.61
CA ALA A 145 -7.74 -1.14 5.57
C ALA A 145 -6.88 -0.42 6.62
N LEU A 146 -7.09 0.89 6.81
CA LEU A 146 -6.40 1.71 7.81
C LEU A 146 -6.70 1.22 9.23
N ALA A 147 -7.97 1.02 9.57
CA ALA A 147 -8.42 0.51 10.87
C ALA A 147 -7.88 -0.90 11.16
N SER A 148 -7.71 -1.69 10.11
CA SER A 148 -7.13 -3.03 10.15
C SER A 148 -5.60 -3.04 10.16
N SER A 149 -4.91 -1.90 10.13
CA SER A 149 -3.44 -1.86 10.04
C SER A 149 -2.76 -1.54 11.38
N ASP A 150 -1.51 -2.00 11.52
CA ASP A 150 -0.64 -1.73 12.68
C ASP A 150 0.25 -0.50 12.44
N LEU A 151 0.53 -0.20 11.17
CA LEU A 151 1.28 0.95 10.71
C LEU A 151 0.64 1.48 9.43
N ILE A 152 0.54 2.80 9.32
CA ILE A 152 0.06 3.45 8.11
C ILE A 152 1.16 4.32 7.53
N PHE A 153 1.40 4.17 6.23
CA PHE A 153 2.22 5.10 5.46
C PHE A 153 1.33 6.03 4.65
N ILE A 154 1.44 7.33 4.93
CA ILE A 154 0.88 8.38 4.08
C ILE A 154 1.90 8.77 3.03
N VAL A 155 1.59 8.51 1.76
CA VAL A 155 2.44 8.85 0.62
C VAL A 155 2.02 10.21 0.07
N MET A 156 2.95 11.16 0.03
CA MET A 156 2.72 12.51 -0.51
C MET A 156 3.92 13.01 -1.32
N LYS A 157 3.71 13.99 -2.20
CA LYS A 157 4.72 14.60 -3.07
C LYS A 157 5.49 15.77 -2.44
N GLY A 158 5.00 16.29 -1.31
CA GLY A 158 5.59 17.45 -0.64
C GLY A 158 5.26 18.80 -1.26
N ASP A 159 4.35 18.86 -2.25
CA ASP A 159 3.80 20.13 -2.75
C ASP A 159 2.71 20.68 -1.80
N GLU A 160 2.49 22.00 -1.80
CA GLU A 160 1.58 22.66 -0.83
C GLU A 160 0.14 22.15 -0.94
N TYR A 161 -0.32 21.81 -2.15
CA TYR A 161 -1.67 21.24 -2.35
C TYR A 161 -1.80 19.85 -1.72
N ASP A 162 -0.77 19.00 -1.82
CA ASP A 162 -0.73 17.71 -1.16
C ASP A 162 -0.65 17.85 0.36
N LEU A 163 0.10 18.84 0.83
CA LEU A 163 0.30 19.09 2.25
C LEU A 163 -1.01 19.49 2.93
N GLU A 164 -1.71 20.50 2.41
CA GLU A 164 -2.98 20.96 2.98
C GLU A 164 -4.04 19.85 2.96
N GLY A 165 -4.15 19.12 1.84
CA GLY A 165 -5.06 17.97 1.78
C GLY A 165 -4.69 16.83 2.72
N THR A 166 -3.39 16.61 2.94
CA THR A 166 -2.91 15.61 3.91
C THR A 166 -3.22 16.02 5.35
N LYS A 167 -3.18 17.31 5.70
CA LYS A 167 -3.61 17.80 7.02
C LYS A 167 -5.08 17.48 7.29
N GLU A 168 -5.96 17.76 6.32
CA GLU A 168 -7.39 17.43 6.43
C GLU A 168 -7.63 15.93 6.63
N LEU A 169 -6.85 15.09 5.92
CA LEU A 169 -6.92 13.64 6.05
C LEU A 169 -6.46 13.17 7.44
N ILE A 170 -5.44 13.81 8.02
CA ILE A 170 -4.95 13.54 9.37
C ILE A 170 -6.02 13.82 10.42
N ASN A 171 -6.57 15.03 10.38
CA ASN A 171 -7.60 15.47 11.32
C ASN A 171 -8.89 14.62 11.19
N GLY A 172 -9.28 14.27 9.95
CA GLY A 172 -10.54 13.58 9.69
C GLY A 172 -10.53 12.07 9.97
N ILE A 173 -9.40 11.40 9.73
CA ILE A 173 -9.32 9.92 9.81
C ILE A 173 -8.26 9.46 10.79
N TYR A 174 -7.03 9.95 10.67
CA TYR A 174 -5.89 9.33 11.36
C TYR A 174 -5.88 9.58 12.86
N GLU A 175 -6.23 10.79 13.29
CA GLU A 175 -6.38 11.11 14.71
C GLU A 175 -7.48 10.25 15.35
N VAL A 176 -8.60 10.08 14.65
CA VAL A 176 -9.74 9.27 15.11
C VAL A 176 -9.36 7.78 15.22
N LEU A 177 -8.60 7.26 14.25
CA LEU A 177 -8.19 5.85 14.26
C LEU A 177 -7.09 5.55 15.29
N GLY A 178 -6.33 6.56 15.73
CA GLY A 178 -5.28 6.41 16.74
C GLY A 178 -4.17 5.42 16.34
N LYS A 179 -3.95 5.20 15.05
CA LYS A 179 -2.96 4.23 14.54
C LYS A 179 -1.59 4.87 14.38
N LYS A 180 -0.54 4.07 14.57
CA LYS A 180 0.84 4.49 14.28
C LYS A 180 0.93 4.88 12.80
N THR A 181 1.29 6.13 12.55
CA THR A 181 1.28 6.71 11.20
C THR A 181 2.62 7.39 10.92
N GLN A 182 3.14 7.21 9.71
CA GLN A 182 4.37 7.83 9.23
C GLN A 182 4.17 8.35 7.80
N VAL A 183 4.92 9.37 7.41
CA VAL A 183 4.84 9.97 6.07
C VAL A 183 6.00 9.49 5.21
N ILE A 184 5.70 9.10 3.97
CA ILE A 184 6.67 8.87 2.91
C ILE A 184 6.58 10.04 1.92
N LEU A 185 7.67 10.79 1.80
CA LEU A 185 7.82 11.84 0.81
C LEU A 185 8.30 11.21 -0.50
N ASN A 186 7.42 11.09 -1.48
CA ASN A 186 7.71 10.47 -2.78
C ASN A 186 7.85 11.50 -3.90
N LYS A 187 8.57 11.15 -4.96
CA LYS A 187 8.82 12.03 -6.12
C LYS A 187 9.56 13.31 -5.73
N ILE A 188 10.47 13.21 -4.77
CA ILE A 188 11.25 14.34 -4.30
C ILE A 188 12.39 14.63 -5.29
N PRO A 189 12.56 15.89 -5.74
CA PRO A 189 13.68 16.25 -6.61
C PRO A 189 15.05 15.92 -6.01
N LEU A 190 16.01 15.52 -6.85
CA LEU A 190 17.33 15.04 -6.40
C LEU A 190 18.14 16.06 -5.60
N ASN A 191 17.90 17.37 -5.78
CA ASN A 191 18.57 18.42 -5.03
C ASN A 191 18.24 18.40 -3.52
N TYR A 192 17.18 17.70 -3.09
CA TYR A 192 16.85 17.50 -1.67
C TYR A 192 17.54 16.29 -1.03
N PHE A 193 18.42 15.59 -1.76
CA PHE A 193 19.12 14.40 -1.25
C PHE A 193 20.54 14.69 -0.72
N SER A 194 20.96 15.96 -0.62
CA SER A 194 22.07 16.32 0.27
C SER A 194 21.63 16.12 1.73
N LYS A 195 22.58 15.84 2.63
CA LYS A 195 22.28 15.59 4.05
C LYS A 195 21.45 16.73 4.65
N GLU A 196 21.94 17.95 4.51
CA GLU A 196 21.32 19.19 5.01
C GLU A 196 19.93 19.42 4.40
N ALA A 197 19.79 19.35 3.08
CA ALA A 197 18.49 19.61 2.43
C ALA A 197 17.44 18.55 2.80
N SER A 198 17.86 17.29 2.95
CA SER A 198 16.97 16.20 3.33
C SER A 198 16.47 16.35 4.78
N GLU A 199 17.33 16.81 5.69
CA GLU A 199 16.99 17.04 7.09
C GLU A 199 16.05 18.24 7.24
N LEU A 200 16.34 19.35 6.54
CA LEU A 200 15.49 20.54 6.52
C LEU A 200 14.09 20.25 5.98
N LEU A 201 14.00 19.53 4.85
CA LEU A 201 12.71 19.16 4.26
C LEU A 201 11.89 18.27 5.22
N LYS A 202 12.53 17.25 5.82
CA LYS A 202 11.86 16.38 6.79
C LYS A 202 11.36 17.17 7.99
N ALA A 203 12.20 18.02 8.58
CA ALA A 203 11.85 18.83 9.74
C ALA A 203 10.66 19.74 9.45
N SER A 204 10.69 20.45 8.31
CA SER A 204 9.60 21.35 7.91
C SER A 204 8.28 20.62 7.72
N ILE A 205 8.26 19.48 6.99
CA ILE A 205 7.02 18.73 6.79
C ILE A 205 6.54 18.09 8.10
N GLN A 206 7.46 17.56 8.91
CA GLN A 206 7.12 16.97 10.21
C GLN A 206 6.50 17.99 11.15
N GLU A 207 7.03 19.21 11.21
CA GLU A 207 6.46 20.31 12.00
C GLU A 207 5.03 20.64 11.53
N LYS A 208 4.82 20.76 10.22
CA LYS A 208 3.52 21.11 9.65
C LYS A 208 2.45 20.01 9.80
N LEU A 209 2.85 18.74 9.85
CA LEU A 209 1.93 17.60 9.91
C LEU A 209 1.80 16.96 11.30
N GLY A 210 2.73 17.22 12.21
CA GLY A 210 2.80 16.54 13.50
C GLY A 210 3.11 15.04 13.40
N LEU A 211 3.55 14.54 12.24
CA LEU A 211 3.79 13.12 12.00
C LEU A 211 5.25 12.84 11.60
N PRO A 212 5.84 11.73 12.10
CA PRO A 212 7.21 11.34 11.74
C PRO A 212 7.35 11.00 10.25
N ILE A 213 8.48 11.41 9.66
CA ILE A 213 8.82 11.09 8.26
C ILE A 213 9.62 9.78 8.21
N ALA A 214 9.08 8.77 7.52
CA ALA A 214 9.72 7.47 7.33
C ALA A 214 10.94 7.56 6.39
N GLY A 215 10.80 8.30 5.30
CA GLY A 215 11.83 8.40 4.27
C GLY A 215 11.45 9.30 3.12
N LEU A 216 12.45 9.59 2.28
CA LEU A 216 12.31 10.31 1.02
C LEU A 216 12.61 9.35 -0.11
N ILE A 217 11.80 9.42 -1.16
CA ILE A 217 11.97 8.64 -2.38
C ILE A 217 12.15 9.61 -3.55
N PRO A 218 13.25 9.47 -4.33
CA PRO A 218 13.56 10.42 -5.38
C PRO A 218 12.55 10.33 -6.53
N CYS A 219 12.33 11.45 -7.21
CA CYS A 219 11.62 11.46 -8.48
C CYS A 219 12.45 10.77 -9.56
N ASP A 220 11.85 9.80 -10.24
CA ASP A 220 12.48 9.11 -11.35
C ASP A 220 11.48 8.90 -12.50
N CYS A 221 11.79 9.46 -13.66
CA CYS A 221 10.97 9.30 -14.86
C CYS A 221 11.05 7.88 -15.45
N ASN A 222 12.12 7.13 -15.20
CA ASN A 222 12.25 5.74 -15.65
C ASN A 222 11.23 4.85 -14.95
N LEU A 223 10.87 5.16 -13.71
CA LEU A 223 9.79 4.47 -13.00
C LEU A 223 8.46 4.67 -13.73
N LEU A 224 8.18 5.89 -14.20
CA LEU A 224 6.98 6.20 -14.98
C LEU A 224 6.98 5.46 -16.32
N ALA A 225 8.14 5.34 -16.98
CA ALA A 225 8.28 4.63 -18.25
C ALA A 225 7.91 3.14 -18.16
N THR A 226 8.01 2.52 -16.99
CA THR A 226 7.56 1.13 -16.79
C THR A 226 6.04 0.95 -16.86
N GLY A 227 5.28 2.05 -16.75
CA GLY A 227 3.81 2.04 -16.78
C GLY A 227 3.17 1.16 -15.72
N GLY A 228 3.86 0.90 -14.61
CA GLY A 228 3.39 0.01 -13.55
C GLY A 228 3.41 -1.48 -13.91
N LYS A 229 3.98 -1.88 -15.06
CA LYS A 229 4.02 -3.28 -15.53
C LYS A 229 5.28 -4.06 -15.09
N SER A 230 6.07 -3.46 -14.20
CA SER A 230 7.37 -3.96 -13.78
C SER A 230 7.53 -3.82 -12.26
N ILE A 231 8.00 -4.88 -11.62
CA ILE A 231 8.40 -4.87 -10.22
C ILE A 231 9.88 -4.49 -10.18
N ILE A 232 10.17 -3.26 -9.80
CA ILE A 232 11.52 -2.68 -9.82
C ILE A 232 12.44 -3.41 -8.86
N ALA A 233 11.93 -3.89 -7.72
CA ALA A 233 12.70 -4.66 -6.75
C ALA A 233 13.35 -5.92 -7.37
N ILE A 234 12.70 -6.50 -8.38
CA ILE A 234 13.19 -7.68 -9.10
C ILE A 234 14.09 -7.26 -10.27
N ASN A 235 13.61 -6.33 -11.09
CA ASN A 235 14.23 -6.03 -12.37
C ASN A 235 15.41 -5.06 -12.27
N GLN A 236 15.43 -4.22 -11.22
CA GLN A 236 16.43 -3.17 -11.01
C GLN A 236 16.73 -3.00 -9.50
N PRO A 237 17.30 -4.02 -8.83
CA PRO A 237 17.49 -4.02 -7.38
C PRO A 237 18.37 -2.87 -6.86
N ASN A 238 19.27 -2.34 -7.69
CA ASN A 238 20.16 -1.23 -7.34
C ASN A 238 19.53 0.17 -7.59
N HIS A 239 18.27 0.23 -8.02
CA HIS A 239 17.61 1.49 -8.34
C HIS A 239 17.47 2.37 -7.07
N PRO A 240 17.66 3.71 -7.14
CA PRO A 240 17.55 4.61 -5.99
C PRO A 240 16.21 4.50 -5.23
N PHE A 241 15.10 4.34 -5.97
CA PHE A 241 13.78 4.00 -5.43
C PHE A 241 13.81 2.77 -4.50
N ILE A 242 14.47 1.69 -4.91
CA ILE A 242 14.56 0.44 -4.14
C ILE A 242 15.46 0.60 -2.93
N LYS A 243 16.58 1.32 -3.06
CA LYS A 243 17.44 1.66 -1.93
C LYS A 243 16.66 2.44 -0.86
N ALA A 244 15.93 3.48 -1.26
CA ALA A 244 15.10 4.27 -0.36
C ALA A 244 14.00 3.42 0.33
N LEU A 245 13.38 2.48 -0.40
CA LEU A 245 12.42 1.55 0.20
C LEU A 245 13.09 0.57 1.18
N SER A 246 14.29 0.05 0.89
CA SER A 246 15.02 -0.78 1.85
C SER A 246 15.33 -0.02 3.12
N ASP A 247 15.82 1.22 3.03
CA ASP A 247 16.10 2.07 4.18
C ASP A 247 14.85 2.31 5.04
N ILE A 248 13.68 2.43 4.40
CA ILE A 248 12.39 2.54 5.11
C ILE A 248 12.06 1.22 5.83
N ILE A 249 12.16 0.07 5.16
CA ILE A 249 11.91 -1.28 5.70
C ILE A 249 12.81 -1.58 6.91
N ASP A 250 14.10 -1.27 6.80
CA ASP A 250 15.09 -1.58 7.83
C ASP A 250 14.84 -0.77 9.12
N LYS A 251 14.39 0.48 9.00
CA LYS A 251 14.02 1.34 10.16
C LYS A 251 12.79 0.88 10.91
N ILE A 252 11.85 0.26 10.21
CA ILE A 252 10.58 -0.21 10.79
C ILE A 252 10.64 -1.65 11.27
N GLN A 253 11.85 -2.24 11.26
CA GLN A 253 12.14 -3.61 11.69
C GLN A 253 11.21 -4.62 11.01
N LEU A 254 11.05 -4.46 9.69
CA LEU A 254 10.35 -5.42 8.84
C LEU A 254 11.31 -6.43 8.20
#